data_AF-A0A2L2WP50-F1
#
_entry.id   AF-A0A2L2WP50-F1
#
_cell.length_a   1.000
_cell.length_b   1.000
_cell.length_c   1.000
_cell.angle_alpha   90.00
_cell.angle_beta   90.00
_cell.angle_gamma   90.00
#
_symmetry.space_group_name_H-M   'P 1'
#
loop_
_entity.id
_entity.type
_entity.pdbx_description
1 polymer ?
#
loop_
_entity_poly.entity_id
_entity_poly.type
_entity_poly.pdbx_seq_one_letter_code
_entity_poly.pdbx_strand_id
1 'polypeptide(L)'
;MPKIQPTQSWQNLRNYMEKFSWRDLRTNLVTTGYNPPQSAKEIQRVPFFVRFITGKGILEQGNAICLKVNRRTHQRMIQFIDSGEIRWLRDYLVIEVDGTKIITN
;
A
#
# COMPACT_ATOMS: atom_id res chain seq x y z
N MET A 1 -2.04 18.35 -24.68
CA MET A 1 -1.34 18.46 -23.38
C MET A 1 -0.59 17.17 -23.12
N PRO A 2 0.72 17.18 -22.86
CA PRO A 2 1.40 15.94 -22.50
C PRO A 2 0.91 15.52 -21.11
N LYS A 3 0.22 14.38 -21.04
CA LYS A 3 -0.14 13.68 -19.80
C LYS A 3 1.15 13.10 -19.21
N ILE A 4 1.93 13.91 -18.49
CA ILE A 4 3.01 13.35 -17.68
C ILE A 4 2.32 12.69 -16.50
N GLN A 5 2.08 11.38 -16.61
CA GLN A 5 1.67 10.60 -15.45
C GLN A 5 2.84 10.61 -14.46
N PRO A 6 2.63 11.03 -13.20
CA PRO A 6 3.71 11.03 -12.21
C PRO A 6 4.09 9.59 -11.88
N THR A 7 5.02 9.01 -12.62
CA THR A 7 5.39 7.58 -12.51
C THR A 7 6.08 7.23 -11.19
N GLN A 8 6.83 8.17 -10.60
CA GLN A 8 7.56 7.93 -9.36
C GLN A 8 6.65 7.77 -8.13
N SER A 9 5.58 8.57 -7.99
CA SER A 9 4.73 8.50 -6.78
C SER A 9 3.99 7.16 -6.69
N TRP A 10 3.51 6.60 -7.80
CA TRP A 10 2.85 5.29 -7.84
C TRP A 10 3.79 4.15 -7.46
N GLN A 11 5.02 4.18 -7.97
CA GLN A 11 6.01 3.16 -7.65
C GLN A 11 6.39 3.21 -6.17
N ASN A 12 6.48 4.41 -5.60
CA ASN A 12 6.71 4.58 -4.15
C ASN A 12 5.53 4.01 -3.35
N LEU A 13 4.29 4.38 -3.66
CA LEU A 13 3.11 3.85 -2.96
C LEU A 13 3.04 2.32 -3.05
N ARG A 14 3.32 1.76 -4.22
CA ARG A 14 3.46 0.31 -4.38
C ARG A 14 4.53 -0.25 -3.46
N ASN A 15 5.68 0.42 -3.40
CA ASN A 15 6.81 -0.06 -2.63
C ASN A 15 6.56 -0.11 -1.12
N TYR A 16 5.70 0.76 -0.61
CA TYR A 16 5.35 0.76 0.81
C TYR A 16 4.11 -0.09 1.09
N MET A 17 3.07 0.00 0.27
CA MET A 17 1.73 -0.46 0.65
C MET A 17 1.38 -1.87 0.15
N GLU A 18 2.09 -2.40 -0.85
CA GLU A 18 1.69 -3.67 -1.51
C GLU A 18 2.52 -4.88 -1.09
N LYS A 19 3.40 -4.74 -0.10
CA LYS A 19 4.29 -5.82 0.32
C LYS A 19 3.52 -6.97 0.98
N PHE A 20 4.04 -8.15 0.77
CA PHE A 20 3.74 -9.37 1.49
C PHE A 20 4.95 -9.77 2.33
N SER A 21 4.67 -10.48 3.42
CA SER A 21 5.64 -11.23 4.22
C SER A 21 5.32 -12.71 4.06
N TRP A 22 6.34 -13.54 3.93
CA TRP A 22 6.18 -14.99 3.85
C TRP A 22 7.42 -15.71 4.35
N ARG A 23 7.26 -17.00 4.70
CA ARG A 23 8.37 -17.88 5.04
C ARG A 23 8.91 -18.53 3.76
N ASP A 24 10.18 -18.31 3.46
CA ASP A 24 10.89 -18.98 2.36
C ASP A 24 11.27 -20.41 2.79
N LEU A 25 10.78 -21.43 2.08
CA LEU A 25 11.07 -22.84 2.41
C LEU A 25 12.52 -23.24 2.16
N ARG A 26 13.25 -22.55 1.28
CA ARG A 26 14.64 -22.89 0.99
C ARG A 26 15.58 -22.46 2.11
N THR A 27 15.28 -21.33 2.74
CA THR A 27 16.12 -20.70 3.77
C THR A 27 15.51 -20.78 5.16
N ASN A 28 14.22 -21.14 5.27
CA ASN A 28 13.38 -21.05 6.48
C ASN A 28 13.29 -19.64 7.10
N LEU A 29 13.73 -18.61 6.39
CA LEU A 29 13.68 -17.22 6.84
C LEU A 29 12.36 -16.56 6.44
N VAL A 30 11.90 -15.62 7.27
CA VAL A 30 10.80 -14.73 6.93
C VAL A 30 11.35 -13.62 6.04
N THR A 31 10.75 -13.43 4.87
CA THR A 31 11.16 -12.41 3.92
C THR A 31 9.98 -11.55 3.50
N THR A 32 10.26 -10.38 2.91
CA THR A 32 9.24 -9.43 2.46
C THR A 32 9.46 -9.02 1.00
N GLY A 33 8.38 -8.77 0.27
CA GLY A 33 8.42 -8.36 -1.14
C GLY A 33 7.05 -8.34 -1.80
N TYR A 34 6.98 -8.23 -3.13
CA TYR A 34 5.69 -8.10 -3.85
C TYR A 34 5.15 -9.41 -4.41
N ASN A 35 6.03 -10.35 -4.72
CA ASN A 35 5.71 -11.59 -5.41
C ASN A 35 6.24 -12.77 -4.58
N PRO A 36 5.45 -13.28 -3.61
CA PRO A 36 5.78 -14.52 -2.93
C PRO A 36 5.92 -15.65 -3.97
N PRO A 37 6.96 -16.51 -3.87
CA PRO A 37 7.07 -17.71 -4.71
C PRO A 37 5.91 -18.67 -4.41
N GLN A 38 5.56 -19.53 -5.36
CA GLN A 38 4.45 -20.48 -5.19
C GLN A 38 4.65 -21.44 -4.01
N SER A 39 5.90 -21.72 -3.65
CA SER A 39 6.28 -22.55 -2.50
C SER A 39 6.24 -21.81 -1.17
N ALA A 40 5.95 -20.50 -1.13
CA ALA A 40 5.89 -19.73 0.10
C ALA A 40 4.78 -20.23 1.03
N LYS A 41 5.07 -20.24 2.33
CA LYS A 41 4.07 -20.48 3.39
C LYS A 41 3.87 -19.22 4.22
N GLU A 42 2.76 -19.19 4.98
CA GLU A 42 2.44 -18.09 5.90
C GLU A 42 2.40 -16.73 5.18
N ILE A 43 1.81 -16.69 3.98
CA ILE A 43 1.73 -15.46 3.18
C ILE A 43 0.75 -14.50 3.85
N GLN A 44 1.26 -13.34 4.24
CA GLN A 44 0.47 -12.28 4.86
C GLN A 44 0.81 -10.92 4.26
N ARG A 45 -0.14 -9.97 4.31
CA ARG A 45 0.14 -8.58 3.93
C ARG A 45 1.00 -7.93 5.00
N VAL A 46 1.94 -7.10 4.57
CA VAL A 46 2.74 -6.28 5.49
C VAL A 46 1.91 -5.06 5.88
N PRO A 47 1.67 -4.84 7.19
CA PRO A 47 1.14 -3.59 7.70
C PRO A 47 1.97 -2.39 7.30
N PHE A 48 1.32 -1.27 7.00
CA PHE A 48 1.96 0.02 6.82
C PHE A 48 1.12 1.11 7.49
N PHE A 49 1.78 2.16 7.94
CA PHE A 49 1.12 3.39 8.35
C PHE A 49 0.81 4.23 7.11
N VAL A 50 -0.40 4.76 7.01
CA VAL A 50 -0.77 5.70 5.94
C VAL A 50 -1.44 6.94 6.52
N ARG A 51 -1.16 8.11 5.93
CA ARG A 51 -1.87 9.36 6.15
C ARG A 51 -2.34 9.94 4.81
N PHE A 52 -3.62 10.27 4.72
CA PHE A 52 -4.24 10.71 3.47
C PHE A 52 -5.44 11.63 3.71
N ILE A 53 -5.82 12.37 2.68
CA ILE A 53 -7.05 13.18 2.67
C ILE A 53 -8.18 12.36 2.03
N THR A 54 -9.32 12.27 2.69
CA THR A 54 -10.52 11.66 2.11
C THR A 54 -11.08 12.53 0.99
N GLY A 55 -11.96 11.97 0.16
CA GLY A 55 -12.68 12.77 -0.86
C GLY A 55 -13.54 13.90 -0.27
N LYS A 56 -13.76 13.94 1.05
CA LYS A 56 -14.49 14.99 1.78
C LYS A 56 -13.56 16.04 2.39
N GLY A 57 -12.25 15.97 2.17
CA GLY A 57 -11.28 16.90 2.75
C GLY A 57 -10.89 16.58 4.20
N ILE A 58 -11.34 15.45 4.76
CA ILE A 58 -10.98 15.04 6.13
C ILE A 58 -9.65 14.30 6.09
N LEU A 59 -8.71 14.69 6.96
CA LEU A 59 -7.45 13.99 7.17
C LEU A 59 -7.69 12.70 7.96
N GLU A 60 -7.20 11.59 7.44
CA GLU A 60 -7.25 10.29 8.12
C GLU A 60 -5.88 9.62 8.14
N GLN A 61 -5.68 8.79 9.15
CA GLN A 61 -4.44 8.05 9.32
C GLN A 61 -4.64 6.77 10.13
N GLY A 62 -3.73 5.81 9.94
CA GLY A 62 -3.69 4.60 10.74
C GLY A 62 -2.82 3.52 10.11
N ASN A 63 -2.63 2.43 10.86
CA ASN A 63 -1.99 1.24 10.33
C ASN A 63 -3.02 0.42 9.54
N ALA A 64 -2.64 0.03 8.34
CA ALA A 64 -3.51 -0.68 7.42
C ALA A 64 -2.74 -1.75 6.64
N ILE A 65 -3.50 -2.68 6.05
CA ILE A 65 -3.01 -3.61 5.04
C ILE A 65 -3.69 -3.34 3.69
N CYS A 66 -2.98 -3.57 2.59
CA CYS A 66 -3.57 -3.42 1.26
C CYS A 66 -4.25 -4.73 0.84
N LEU A 67 -5.53 -4.67 0.53
CA LEU A 67 -6.29 -5.81 0.05
C LEU A 67 -6.26 -5.91 -1.49
N LYS A 68 -6.46 -4.77 -2.16
CA LYS A 68 -6.59 -4.72 -3.62
C LYS A 68 -6.09 -3.40 -4.18
N VAL A 69 -5.56 -3.42 -5.40
CA VAL A 69 -5.13 -2.22 -6.14
C VAL A 69 -5.87 -2.15 -7.47
N ASN A 70 -6.51 -1.01 -7.72
CA ASN A 70 -7.06 -0.66 -9.03
C ASN A 70 -6.15 0.35 -9.71
N ARG A 71 -5.31 -0.15 -10.62
CA ARG A 71 -4.34 0.67 -11.36
C ARG A 71 -5.00 1.61 -12.37
N ARG A 72 -6.22 1.33 -12.84
CA ARG A 72 -6.93 2.19 -13.80
C ARG A 72 -7.54 3.42 -13.13
N THR A 73 -8.11 3.23 -11.94
CA THR A 73 -8.74 4.31 -11.17
C THR A 73 -7.84 4.88 -10.08
N HIS A 74 -6.59 4.41 -9.99
CA HIS A 74 -5.59 5.00 -9.11
C HIS A 74 -6.01 4.92 -7.63
N GLN A 75 -6.51 3.74 -7.25
CA GLN A 75 -7.14 3.48 -5.97
C GLN A 75 -6.64 2.19 -5.31
N ARG A 76 -6.58 2.20 -3.99
CA ARG A 76 -6.23 1.05 -3.15
C ARG A 76 -7.35 0.75 -2.18
N MET A 77 -7.75 -0.51 -2.11
CA MET A 77 -8.58 -1.01 -1.03
C MET A 77 -7.68 -1.36 0.13
N ILE A 78 -7.83 -0.65 1.23
CA ILE A 78 -7.07 -0.85 2.47
C ILE A 78 -8.00 -1.30 3.58
N GLN A 79 -7.47 -2.05 4.54
CA GLN A 79 -8.16 -2.42 5.77
C GLN A 79 -7.35 -1.92 6.96
N PHE A 80 -7.98 -1.12 7.82
CA PHE A 80 -7.35 -0.67 9.07
C PHE A 80 -7.21 -1.83 10.05
N ILE A 81 -6.05 -1.93 10.68
CA ILE A 81 -5.72 -3.06 11.57
C ILE A 81 -6.53 -2.98 12.86
N ASP A 82 -6.63 -1.79 13.45
CA ASP A 82 -7.25 -1.61 14.77
C ASP A 82 -8.78 -1.75 14.72
N SER A 83 -9.42 -1.25 13.66
CA SER A 83 -10.88 -1.24 13.52
C SER A 83 -11.43 -2.33 12.58
N GLY A 84 -10.59 -2.93 11.74
CA GLY A 84 -11.03 -3.81 10.66
C GLY A 84 -11.78 -3.10 9.52
N GLU A 85 -11.94 -1.77 9.58
CA GLU A 85 -12.67 -0.98 8.59
C GLU A 85 -11.97 -1.01 7.23
N ILE A 86 -12.75 -1.26 6.17
CA ILE A 86 -12.25 -1.30 4.79
C ILE A 86 -12.57 0.01 4.09
N ARG A 87 -11.57 0.60 3.44
CA ARG A 87 -11.72 1.84 2.66
C ARG A 87 -11.06 1.79 1.30
N TRP A 88 -11.62 2.57 0.38
CA TRP A 88 -10.98 2.91 -0.88
C TRP A 88 -10.23 4.23 -0.75
N LEU A 89 -8.91 4.11 -0.71
CA LEU A 89 -7.95 5.18 -0.74
C LEU A 89 -7.69 5.60 -2.19
N ARG A 90 -7.65 6.91 -2.45
CA ARG A 90 -7.15 7.44 -3.73
C ARG A 90 -5.70 7.82 -3.54
N ASP A 91 -4.84 7.24 -4.35
CA ASP A 91 -3.38 7.35 -4.21
C ASP A 91 -2.88 8.81 -4.34
N TYR A 92 -3.54 9.62 -5.17
CA TYR A 92 -3.22 11.05 -5.33
C TYR A 92 -3.64 11.93 -4.14
N LEU A 93 -4.31 11.35 -3.14
CA LEU A 93 -4.64 12.01 -1.88
C LEU A 93 -3.78 11.50 -0.71
N VAL A 94 -2.84 10.59 -0.99
CA VAL A 94 -1.89 10.09 0.01
C VAL A 94 -0.83 11.14 0.26
N ILE A 95 -0.60 11.44 1.54
CA ILE A 95 0.38 12.42 1.98
C ILE A 95 1.64 11.72 2.47
N GLU A 96 1.49 10.60 3.19
CA GLU A 96 2.60 9.90 3.82
C GLU A 96 2.31 8.41 3.93
N VAL A 97 3.37 7.60 3.76
CA VAL A 97 3.37 6.17 4.08
C VAL A 97 4.65 5.82 4.83
N ASP A 98 4.55 5.18 5.99
CA ASP A 98 5.69 4.79 6.84
C ASP A 98 6.74 5.91 7.04
N GLY A 99 6.27 7.14 7.33
CA GLY A 99 7.14 8.30 7.53
C GLY A 99 7.71 8.91 6.24
N THR A 100 7.48 8.29 5.07
CA THR A 100 7.89 8.83 3.76
C THR A 100 6.79 9.70 3.19
N LYS A 101 7.09 10.98 2.98
CA LYS A 101 6.16 11.92 2.32
C LYS A 101 6.02 11.57 0.84
N ILE A 102 4.78 11.43 0.39
CA ILE A 102 4.43 11.19 -1.01
C ILE A 102 4.00 12.52 -1.60
N ILE A 103 4.88 13.14 -2.37
CA ILE A 103 4.55 14.34 -3.13
C ILE A 103 3.92 13.88 -4.45
N THR A 104 2.60 13.97 -4.55
CA THR A 104 1.89 13.80 -5.81
C THR A 104 1.85 15.16 -6.52
N ASN A 105 2.74 15.34 -7.49
CA ASN A 105 2.71 16.47 -8.44
C ASN A 105 1.61 16.29 -9.50
#